data_AF-W6L262-F1
#
_entry.id   AF-W6L262-F1
#
_cell.length_a   1.000
_cell.length_b   1.000
_cell.length_c   1.000
_cell.angle_alpha   90.00
_cell.angle_beta   90.00
_cell.angle_gamma   90.00
#
_symmetry.space_group_name_H-M   'P 1'
#
loop_
_entity.id
_entity.type
_entity.pdbx_description
1 polymer ?
#
loop_
_entity_poly.entity_id
_entity_poly.type
_entity_poly.pdbx_seq_one_letter_code
_entity_poly.pdbx_strand_id
1 'polypeptide(L)'
;MPRLLKADSTDAEKDDKCGSSIYFLRVKGETGANSILLLWERLLQSYLSFSQAGAPSFVINSTEEFQRDPPRYFEFGVKNHVWSSEYNTKNGVKELIFHFYLANDMFDTFSWIIAFCLIDRLQLMYYVQQTLAKTGFCEPSDRKKDTFRLSTDYLIHILFIVYSLALKWHLDFSVSLNYMAHLLPFSYFHRRKILSASVQFERYILRLLEYNCYVSESQVTQLLDHFLTASEQKCIFDDMHRVH
;
A
#
# COMPACT_ATOMS: atom_id res chain seq x y z
N MET A 1 0.45 8.31 -17.30
CA MET A 1 0.16 8.58 -15.88
C MET A 1 -0.49 9.96 -15.78
N PRO A 2 -1.70 10.10 -15.21
CA PRO A 2 -2.32 11.41 -15.08
C PRO A 2 -1.52 12.23 -14.07
N ARG A 3 -1.30 13.49 -14.43
CA ARG A 3 -0.38 14.42 -13.77
C ARG A 3 -1.19 15.27 -12.79
N LEU A 4 -0.57 15.71 -11.70
CA LEU A 4 -1.11 16.75 -10.83
C LEU A 4 -1.62 17.91 -11.72
N LEU A 5 -2.93 18.18 -11.65
CA LEU A 5 -3.51 19.37 -12.24
C LEU A 5 -2.90 20.56 -11.50
N LYS A 6 -2.11 21.38 -12.21
CA LYS A 6 -1.72 22.71 -11.74
C LYS A 6 -2.99 23.52 -11.57
N ALA A 7 -3.30 23.90 -10.33
CA ALA A 7 -4.24 24.98 -10.08
C ALA A 7 -3.47 26.29 -10.15
N ASP A 8 -3.85 27.13 -11.11
CA ASP A 8 -3.37 28.50 -11.26
C ASP A 8 -3.77 29.36 -10.07
N SER A 9 -2.89 30.31 -9.75
CA SER A 9 -3.04 31.36 -8.74
C SER A 9 -3.90 32.51 -9.24
N THR A 10 -4.86 32.95 -8.41
CA THR A 10 -5.52 34.29 -8.25
C THR A 10 -6.94 34.01 -7.74
N ASP A 11 -7.53 34.58 -6.68
CA ASP A 11 -7.37 35.84 -5.97
C ASP A 11 -7.89 35.70 -4.53
N ALA A 12 -7.51 36.65 -3.68
CA ALA A 12 -7.95 36.81 -2.31
C ALA A 12 -9.36 37.43 -2.23
N GLU A 13 -10.20 36.95 -1.31
CA GLU A 13 -11.01 37.82 -0.45
C GLU A 13 -11.56 37.08 0.78
N LYS A 14 -11.63 37.81 1.89
CA LYS A 14 -11.95 37.41 3.26
C LYS A 14 -13.45 37.15 3.44
N ASP A 15 -13.83 36.24 4.33
CA ASP A 15 -14.64 36.62 5.49
C ASP A 15 -14.73 35.53 6.58
N ASP A 16 -14.74 36.03 7.82
CA ASP A 16 -14.82 35.34 9.10
C ASP A 16 -16.12 34.55 9.31
N LYS A 17 -16.01 33.33 9.88
CA LYS A 17 -16.67 32.96 11.15
C LYS A 17 -16.38 31.52 11.61
N CYS A 18 -15.74 31.47 12.79
CA CYS A 18 -16.01 30.58 13.93
C CYS A 18 -16.26 29.08 13.66
N GLY A 19 -15.27 28.24 14.00
CA GLY A 19 -15.47 26.79 14.11
C GLY A 19 -14.23 26.06 14.61
N SER A 20 -14.14 25.90 15.93
CA SER A 20 -13.25 24.98 16.66
C SER A 20 -11.75 25.00 16.28
N SER A 21 -10.99 25.87 16.93
CA SER A 21 -9.55 25.67 17.10
C SER A 21 -9.32 24.48 18.04
N ILE A 22 -9.41 23.27 17.49
CA ILE A 22 -8.84 22.08 18.12
C ILE A 22 -7.36 22.15 17.78
N TYR A 23 -6.60 22.76 18.69
CA TYR A 23 -5.15 22.67 18.67
C TYR A 23 -4.77 21.20 18.62
N PHE A 24 -4.30 20.78 17.44
CA PHE A 24 -3.60 19.53 17.22
C PHE A 24 -2.40 19.49 18.17
N LEU A 25 -2.55 18.87 19.33
CA LEU A 25 -1.46 18.26 20.06
C LEU A 25 -0.98 17.05 19.24
N ARG A 26 -0.34 17.32 18.10
CA ARG A 26 0.45 16.35 17.33
C ARG A 26 1.64 15.99 18.19
N VAL A 27 1.60 14.80 18.77
CA VAL A 27 2.78 14.16 19.37
C VAL A 27 3.85 14.11 18.27
N LYS A 28 5.00 14.74 18.50
CA LYS A 28 6.13 14.89 17.55
C LYS A 28 6.72 13.57 17.01
N GLY A 29 6.20 12.41 17.43
CA GLY A 29 6.60 11.09 16.96
C GLY A 29 5.68 10.48 15.89
N GLU A 30 4.47 11.02 15.66
CA GLU A 30 3.50 10.43 14.72
C GLU A 30 3.53 11.05 13.31
N THR A 31 4.40 12.04 13.07
CA THR A 31 4.42 12.78 11.81
C THR A 31 4.87 11.93 10.61
N GLY A 32 5.84 11.04 10.79
CA GLY A 32 6.22 10.04 9.79
C GLY A 32 5.07 9.10 9.45
N ALA A 33 4.47 8.46 10.47
CA ALA A 33 3.33 7.54 10.29
C ALA A 33 2.14 8.20 9.55
N ASN A 34 1.81 9.44 9.89
CA ASN A 34 0.77 10.20 9.21
C ASN A 34 1.14 10.49 7.74
N SER A 35 2.40 10.80 7.44
CA SER A 35 2.86 11.05 6.08
C SER A 35 2.85 9.76 5.23
N ILE A 36 3.19 8.62 5.82
CA ILE A 36 3.06 7.29 5.20
C ILE A 36 1.59 6.97 4.90
N LEU A 37 0.68 7.24 5.85
CA LEU A 37 -0.74 7.04 5.66
C LEU A 37 -1.29 7.93 4.53
N LEU A 38 -0.91 9.21 4.52
CA LEU A 38 -1.31 10.15 3.45
C LEU A 38 -0.80 9.70 2.08
N LEU A 39 0.43 9.20 2.01
CA LEU A 39 1.00 8.63 0.79
C LEU A 39 0.14 7.46 0.29
N TRP A 40 -0.21 6.52 1.17
CA TRP A 40 -1.09 5.41 0.83
C TRP A 40 -2.47 5.87 0.37
N GLU A 41 -3.12 6.77 1.10
CA GLU A 41 -4.47 7.27 0.78
C GLU A 41 -4.49 7.96 -0.58
N ARG A 42 -3.51 8.81 -0.87
CA ARG A 42 -3.40 9.50 -2.17
C ARG A 42 -3.06 8.55 -3.31
N LEU A 43 -2.20 7.56 -3.07
CA LEU A 43 -1.90 6.50 -4.04
C LEU A 43 -3.15 5.66 -4.37
N LEU A 44 -3.86 5.21 -3.34
CA LEU A 44 -5.09 4.44 -3.49
C LEU A 44 -6.17 5.26 -4.22
N GLN A 45 -6.32 6.54 -3.88
CA GLN A 45 -7.27 7.44 -4.55
C GLN A 45 -6.91 7.63 -6.02
N SER A 46 -5.62 7.69 -6.38
CA SER A 46 -5.19 7.72 -7.78
C SER A 46 -5.65 6.47 -8.54
N TYR A 47 -5.49 5.29 -7.96
CA TYR A 47 -5.99 4.04 -8.57
C TYR A 47 -7.51 4.00 -8.71
N LEU A 48 -8.24 4.48 -7.70
CA LEU A 48 -9.71 4.54 -7.72
C LEU A 48 -10.24 5.56 -8.75
N SER A 49 -9.56 6.68 -8.90
CA SER A 49 -9.94 7.76 -9.83
C SER A 49 -9.48 7.51 -11.27
N PHE A 50 -8.65 6.49 -11.50
CA PHE A 50 -8.16 6.19 -12.84
C PHE A 50 -9.30 5.71 -13.74
N SER A 51 -9.72 6.60 -14.63
CA SER A 51 -10.70 6.31 -15.67
C SER A 51 -10.10 6.63 -17.03
N GLN A 52 -9.83 5.60 -17.83
CA GLN A 52 -9.50 5.74 -19.24
C GLN A 52 -10.41 4.82 -20.05
N ALA A 53 -11.00 5.34 -21.13
CA ALA A 53 -11.91 4.58 -21.97
C ALA A 53 -11.22 3.30 -22.49
N GLY A 54 -11.82 2.14 -22.23
CA GLY A 54 -11.28 0.84 -22.61
C GLY A 54 -10.10 0.33 -21.77
N ALA A 55 -9.61 1.08 -20.78
CA ALA A 55 -8.58 0.59 -19.86
C ALA A 55 -9.18 -0.30 -18.76
N PRO A 56 -8.42 -1.31 -18.27
CA PRO A 56 -8.84 -2.05 -17.07
C PRO A 56 -8.80 -1.12 -15.84
N SER A 57 -9.72 -1.32 -14.90
CA SER A 57 -9.65 -0.65 -13.60
C SER A 57 -8.51 -1.23 -12.75
N PHE A 58 -7.89 -0.41 -11.90
CA PHE A 58 -6.82 -0.83 -10.99
C PHE A 58 -7.33 -1.39 -9.66
N VAL A 59 -8.60 -1.15 -9.29
CA VAL A 59 -9.15 -1.55 -7.98
C VAL A 59 -10.43 -2.35 -8.18
N ILE A 60 -10.52 -3.52 -7.55
CA ILE A 60 -11.72 -4.37 -7.48
C ILE A 60 -12.44 -4.06 -6.18
N ASN A 61 -13.70 -3.63 -6.29
CA ASN A 61 -14.60 -3.52 -5.14
C ASN A 61 -15.45 -4.79 -5.02
N SER A 62 -15.96 -5.07 -3.82
CA SER A 62 -16.86 -6.20 -3.54
C SER A 62 -18.12 -6.23 -4.42
N THR A 63 -18.51 -5.11 -5.01
CA THR A 63 -19.64 -5.03 -5.96
C THR A 63 -19.29 -5.52 -7.37
N GLU A 64 -18.00 -5.62 -7.72
CA GLU A 64 -17.49 -6.17 -8.99
C GLU A 64 -17.16 -7.68 -8.90
N GLU A 65 -17.62 -8.38 -7.84
CA GLU A 65 -17.38 -9.81 -7.57
C GLU A 65 -17.82 -10.76 -8.72
N PHE A 66 -18.48 -10.27 -9.76
CA PHE A 66 -18.87 -11.01 -10.97
C PHE A 66 -17.86 -10.93 -12.12
N GLN A 67 -16.58 -10.70 -11.86
CA GLN A 67 -15.54 -10.82 -12.90
C GLN A 67 -15.28 -12.30 -13.24
N ARG A 68 -15.14 -12.60 -14.55
CA ARG A 68 -14.91 -13.97 -15.06
C ARG A 68 -13.61 -14.61 -14.54
N ASP A 69 -12.64 -13.82 -14.05
CA ASP A 69 -11.33 -14.28 -13.62
C ASP A 69 -10.83 -13.46 -12.39
N PRO A 70 -11.19 -13.83 -11.15
CA PRO A 70 -10.70 -13.14 -9.96
C PRO A 70 -9.18 -13.38 -9.76
N PRO A 71 -8.47 -12.45 -9.09
CA PRO A 71 -7.07 -12.66 -8.72
C PRO A 71 -6.92 -13.92 -7.86
N ARG A 72 -5.90 -14.73 -8.14
CA ARG A 72 -5.65 -16.01 -7.43
C ARG A 72 -5.57 -15.87 -5.91
N TYR A 73 -5.14 -14.70 -5.42
CA TYR A 73 -5.05 -14.46 -3.98
C TYR A 73 -6.41 -14.40 -3.27
N PHE A 74 -7.54 -14.37 -3.97
CA PHE A 74 -8.86 -14.46 -3.35
C PHE A 74 -9.08 -15.84 -2.69
N GLU A 75 -8.40 -16.88 -3.18
CA GLU A 75 -8.52 -18.27 -2.67
C GLU A 75 -7.88 -18.45 -1.29
N PHE A 76 -6.85 -17.65 -0.97
CA PHE A 76 -6.05 -17.82 0.25
C PHE A 76 -5.87 -16.52 1.05
N GLY A 77 -6.29 -15.38 0.53
CA GLY A 77 -6.17 -14.09 1.21
C GLY A 77 -7.09 -14.00 2.44
N VAL A 78 -6.64 -13.24 3.44
CA VAL A 78 -7.44 -12.89 4.61
C VAL A 78 -8.15 -11.57 4.34
N LYS A 79 -9.49 -11.58 4.32
CA LYS A 79 -10.31 -10.38 4.15
C LYS A 79 -10.15 -9.40 5.31
N ASN A 80 -10.28 -8.11 5.03
CA ASN A 80 -10.12 -7.00 5.96
C ASN A 80 -10.98 -7.12 7.22
N HIS A 81 -12.19 -7.68 7.13
CA HIS A 81 -13.06 -7.84 8.32
C HIS A 81 -12.42 -8.71 9.42
N VAL A 82 -11.59 -9.69 9.04
CA VAL A 82 -10.85 -10.55 9.98
C VAL A 82 -9.72 -9.77 10.66
N TRP A 83 -9.18 -8.75 9.99
CA TRP A 83 -8.17 -7.85 10.57
C TRP A 83 -8.83 -6.81 11.47
N SER A 84 -9.94 -6.20 11.02
CA SER A 84 -10.59 -5.10 11.74
C SER A 84 -11.33 -5.54 13.00
N SER A 85 -11.73 -6.81 13.11
CA SER A 85 -12.39 -7.33 14.33
C SER A 85 -11.52 -7.21 15.58
N GLU A 86 -10.20 -7.26 15.42
CA GLU A 86 -9.24 -7.21 16.53
C GLU A 86 -8.66 -5.80 16.72
N TYR A 87 -8.57 -4.99 15.66
CA TYR A 87 -8.17 -3.57 15.77
C TYR A 87 -9.23 -2.69 16.42
N ASN A 88 -10.49 -3.13 16.54
CA ASN A 88 -11.61 -2.39 17.13
C ASN A 88 -11.82 -0.98 16.51
N THR A 89 -11.46 -0.80 15.24
CA THR A 89 -11.59 0.47 14.52
C THR A 89 -12.17 0.30 13.13
N LYS A 90 -12.72 1.39 12.61
CA LYS A 90 -13.24 1.44 11.23
C LYS A 90 -12.14 1.49 10.16
N ASN A 91 -10.89 1.79 10.53
CA ASN A 91 -9.78 1.95 9.59
C ASN A 91 -8.58 1.05 9.95
N GLY A 92 -8.67 -0.23 9.59
CA GLY A 92 -7.61 -1.20 9.88
C GLY A 92 -6.30 -0.98 9.10
N VAL A 93 -6.29 -0.17 8.03
CA VAL A 93 -5.04 0.18 7.33
C VAL A 93 -4.23 1.16 8.16
N LYS A 94 -4.87 2.21 8.68
CA LYS A 94 -4.23 3.17 9.58
C LYS A 94 -3.63 2.45 10.78
N GLU A 95 -4.39 1.57 11.43
CA GLU A 95 -3.91 0.83 12.60
C GLU A 95 -2.72 -0.07 12.26
N LEU A 96 -2.71 -0.72 11.09
CA LEU A 96 -1.56 -1.52 10.65
C LEU A 96 -0.29 -0.67 10.52
N ILE A 97 -0.39 0.48 9.84
CA ILE A 97 0.74 1.39 9.62
C ILE A 97 1.26 1.91 10.96
N PHE A 98 0.36 2.44 11.80
CA PHE A 98 0.72 2.98 13.11
C PHE A 98 1.29 1.91 14.05
N HIS A 99 0.71 0.71 14.06
CA HIS A 99 1.19 -0.41 14.86
C HIS A 99 2.63 -0.75 14.50
N PHE A 100 2.93 -0.99 13.22
CA PHE A 100 4.30 -1.33 12.82
C PHE A 100 5.28 -0.16 12.90
N TYR A 101 4.80 1.06 12.77
CA TYR A 101 5.60 2.26 12.99
C TYR A 101 6.01 2.43 14.46
N LEU A 102 5.11 2.12 15.40
CA LEU A 102 5.35 2.30 16.84
C LEU A 102 5.93 1.05 17.54
N ALA A 103 5.69 -0.15 17.01
CA ALA A 103 6.00 -1.40 17.71
C ALA A 103 7.49 -1.78 17.71
N ASN A 104 8.36 -1.12 16.94
CA ASN A 104 9.76 -1.48 16.87
C ASN A 104 10.65 -0.36 16.32
N ASP A 105 11.68 0.01 17.07
CA ASP A 105 12.72 0.95 16.60
C ASP A 105 13.50 0.42 15.39
N MET A 106 13.44 -0.90 15.14
CA MET A 106 14.12 -1.57 14.02
C MET A 106 13.30 -1.56 12.72
N PHE A 107 12.05 -1.07 12.73
CA PHE A 107 11.24 -1.01 11.52
C PHE A 107 11.39 0.34 10.83
N ASP A 108 12.18 0.33 9.76
CA ASP A 108 12.43 1.52 8.96
C ASP A 108 11.17 2.00 8.23
N THR A 109 10.87 3.28 8.39
CA THR A 109 9.87 4.03 7.63
C THR A 109 10.05 3.87 6.13
N PHE A 110 11.28 3.78 5.64
CA PHE A 110 11.59 3.61 4.21
C PHE A 110 11.03 2.31 3.62
N SER A 111 10.89 1.26 4.44
CA SER A 111 10.30 -0.01 4.00
C SER A 111 8.84 0.13 3.58
N TRP A 112 8.10 1.10 4.14
CA TRP A 112 6.75 1.42 3.66
C TRP A 112 6.78 2.06 2.27
N ILE A 113 7.76 2.92 1.99
CA ILE A 113 7.90 3.56 0.69
C ILE A 113 8.25 2.53 -0.39
N ILE A 114 9.19 1.63 -0.08
CA ILE A 114 9.50 0.48 -0.94
C ILE A 114 8.24 -0.37 -1.17
N ALA A 115 7.47 -0.64 -0.12
CA ALA A 115 6.25 -1.42 -0.25
C ALA A 115 5.24 -0.78 -1.21
N PHE A 116 5.07 0.54 -1.15
CA PHE A 116 4.20 1.26 -2.08
C PHE A 116 4.74 1.26 -3.51
N CYS A 117 6.06 1.38 -3.70
CA CYS A 117 6.69 1.22 -5.02
C CYS A 117 6.44 -0.17 -5.61
N LEU A 118 6.49 -1.23 -4.79
CA LEU A 118 6.19 -2.59 -5.23
C LEU A 118 4.72 -2.75 -5.62
N ILE A 119 3.79 -2.12 -4.89
CA ILE A 119 2.37 -2.10 -5.27
C ILE A 119 2.17 -1.38 -6.61
N ASP A 120 2.81 -0.22 -6.80
CA ASP A 120 2.73 0.53 -8.05
C ASP A 120 3.28 -0.28 -9.24
N ARG A 121 4.41 -0.96 -9.05
CA ARG A 121 4.95 -1.89 -10.05
C ARG A 121 3.97 -3.00 -10.40
N LEU A 122 3.40 -3.67 -9.41
CA LEU A 122 2.43 -4.75 -9.62
C LEU A 122 1.20 -4.27 -10.42
N GLN A 123 0.71 -3.07 -10.11
CA GLN A 123 -0.41 -2.46 -10.82
C GLN A 123 -0.03 -2.08 -12.26
N LEU A 124 1.15 -1.50 -12.46
CA LEU A 124 1.64 -1.17 -13.81
C LEU A 124 1.80 -2.43 -14.67
N MET A 125 2.36 -3.51 -14.12
CA MET A 125 2.48 -4.80 -14.79
C MET A 125 1.11 -5.32 -15.23
N TYR A 126 0.10 -5.25 -14.36
CA TYR A 126 -1.28 -5.62 -14.70
C TYR A 126 -1.84 -4.78 -15.84
N TYR A 127 -1.71 -3.46 -15.77
CA TYR A 127 -2.21 -2.57 -16.81
C TYR A 127 -1.56 -2.85 -18.17
N VAL A 128 -0.24 -3.03 -18.20
CA VAL A 128 0.50 -3.34 -19.42
C VAL A 128 0.07 -4.68 -19.99
N GLN A 129 -0.01 -5.73 -19.17
CA GLN A 129 -0.44 -7.06 -19.61
C GLN A 129 -1.85 -7.05 -20.21
N GLN A 130 -2.79 -6.38 -19.54
CA GLN A 130 -4.17 -6.26 -20.04
C GLN A 130 -4.26 -5.44 -21.32
N THR A 131 -3.46 -4.39 -21.46
CA THR A 131 -3.42 -3.57 -22.67
C THR A 131 -2.85 -4.36 -23.84
N LEU A 132 -1.73 -5.06 -23.64
CA LEU A 132 -1.10 -5.90 -24.66
C LEU A 132 -2.03 -7.03 -25.13
N ALA A 133 -2.74 -7.67 -24.20
CA ALA A 133 -3.73 -8.71 -24.51
C ALA A 133 -4.89 -8.16 -25.34
N LYS A 134 -5.40 -6.95 -25.03
CA LYS A 134 -6.46 -6.30 -25.82
C LYS A 134 -6.03 -5.95 -27.24
N THR A 135 -4.76 -5.58 -27.42
CA THR A 135 -4.19 -5.26 -28.73
C THR A 135 -3.77 -6.49 -29.56
N GLY A 136 -3.94 -7.70 -29.03
CA GLY A 136 -3.63 -8.95 -29.74
C GLY A 136 -2.14 -9.29 -29.84
N PHE A 137 -1.25 -8.53 -29.19
CA PHE A 137 0.20 -8.78 -29.18
C PHE A 137 0.62 -9.89 -28.21
N CYS A 138 -0.23 -10.24 -27.25
CA CYS A 138 -0.04 -11.40 -26.38
C CYS A 138 -1.28 -12.28 -26.45
N GLU A 139 -1.10 -13.53 -26.86
CA GLU A 139 -2.12 -14.53 -26.58
C GLU A 139 -2.31 -14.63 -25.07
N PRO A 140 -3.56 -14.69 -24.60
CA PRO A 140 -3.80 -14.89 -23.19
C PRO A 140 -3.40 -16.31 -22.83
N SER A 141 -2.15 -16.51 -22.40
CA SER A 141 -1.69 -17.78 -21.85
C SER A 141 -2.58 -18.17 -20.65
N ASP A 142 -2.59 -19.46 -20.29
CA ASP A 142 -3.25 -20.01 -19.09
C ASP A 142 -2.87 -19.29 -17.77
N ARG A 143 -1.90 -18.35 -17.79
CA ARG A 143 -1.56 -17.43 -16.70
C ARG A 143 -2.57 -16.30 -16.47
N LYS A 144 -3.74 -16.26 -17.10
CA LYS A 144 -4.80 -15.25 -16.81
C LYS A 144 -5.05 -15.06 -15.29
N LYS A 145 -4.93 -16.13 -14.51
CA LYS A 145 -5.13 -16.14 -13.04
C LYS A 145 -3.97 -15.54 -12.24
N ASP A 146 -2.78 -15.42 -12.81
CA ASP A 146 -1.61 -14.84 -12.15
C ASP A 146 -1.48 -13.35 -12.52
N THR A 147 -2.57 -12.60 -12.40
CA THR A 147 -2.57 -11.13 -12.55
C THR A 147 -2.89 -10.48 -11.21
N PHE A 148 -2.20 -9.38 -10.90
CA PHE A 148 -2.43 -8.62 -9.68
C PHE A 148 -3.37 -7.45 -9.94
N ARG A 149 -4.38 -7.29 -9.10
CA ARG A 149 -5.18 -6.06 -9.03
C ARG A 149 -5.50 -5.81 -7.56
N LEU A 150 -5.47 -4.57 -7.10
CA LEU A 150 -5.82 -4.26 -5.71
C LEU A 150 -7.29 -4.58 -5.48
N SER A 151 -7.61 -5.19 -4.34
CA SER A 151 -8.98 -5.39 -3.88
C SER A 151 -9.20 -4.68 -2.56
N THR A 152 -10.28 -3.91 -2.48
CA THR A 152 -10.67 -3.19 -1.25
C THR A 152 -10.90 -4.13 -0.07
N ASP A 153 -11.23 -5.39 -0.34
CA ASP A 153 -11.53 -6.39 0.69
C ASP A 153 -10.27 -7.02 1.29
N TYR A 154 -9.10 -6.85 0.66
CA TYR A 154 -7.85 -7.49 1.07
C TYR A 154 -6.71 -6.49 1.33
N LEU A 155 -6.98 -5.18 1.31
CA LEU A 155 -5.97 -4.13 1.44
C LEU A 155 -5.01 -4.31 2.62
N ILE A 156 -5.54 -4.65 3.81
CA ILE A 156 -4.70 -4.77 5.01
C ILE A 156 -3.72 -5.92 4.85
N HIS A 157 -4.18 -7.05 4.32
CA HIS A 157 -3.32 -8.21 4.09
C HIS A 157 -2.29 -7.95 2.99
N ILE A 158 -2.69 -7.28 1.90
CA ILE A 158 -1.78 -6.88 0.82
C ILE A 158 -0.67 -5.99 1.38
N LEU A 159 -1.03 -4.96 2.14
CA LEU A 159 -0.06 -4.05 2.77
C LEU A 159 0.88 -4.79 3.72
N PHE A 160 0.34 -5.66 4.58
CA PHE A 160 1.15 -6.46 5.49
C PHE A 160 2.18 -7.33 4.75
N ILE A 161 1.79 -7.96 3.64
CA ILE A 161 2.69 -8.79 2.83
C ILE A 161 3.75 -7.96 2.13
N VAL A 162 3.36 -6.91 1.44
CA VAL A 162 4.31 -6.13 0.64
C VAL A 162 5.26 -5.37 1.56
N TYR A 163 4.81 -4.92 2.73
CA TYR A 163 5.67 -4.39 3.79
C TYR A 163 6.65 -5.44 4.33
N SER A 164 6.17 -6.65 4.64
CA SER A 164 7.05 -7.76 5.05
C SER A 164 8.10 -8.10 3.98
N LEU A 165 7.76 -7.98 2.69
CA LEU A 165 8.71 -8.18 1.59
C LEU A 165 9.72 -7.04 1.55
N ALA A 166 9.27 -5.79 1.61
CA ALA A 166 10.15 -4.63 1.61
C ALA A 166 11.21 -4.72 2.73
N LEU A 167 10.80 -5.08 3.95
CA LEU A 167 11.71 -5.28 5.07
C LEU A 167 12.81 -6.31 4.79
N LYS A 168 12.46 -7.44 4.15
CA LYS A 168 13.41 -8.51 3.82
C LYS A 168 14.44 -8.10 2.78
N TRP A 169 14.12 -7.13 1.93
CA TRP A 169 14.97 -6.68 0.83
C TRP A 169 15.75 -5.41 1.15
N HIS A 170 15.22 -4.58 2.04
CA HIS A 170 15.81 -3.30 2.42
C HIS A 170 16.79 -3.41 3.60
N LEU A 171 16.51 -4.31 4.55
CA LEU A 171 17.33 -4.45 5.75
C LEU A 171 18.45 -5.49 5.55
N ASP A 172 19.61 -5.22 6.15
CA ASP A 172 20.77 -6.13 6.14
C ASP A 172 20.51 -7.43 6.95
N PHE A 173 19.45 -7.47 7.75
CA PHE A 173 19.08 -8.63 8.56
C PHE A 173 17.74 -9.23 8.12
N SER A 174 17.62 -10.54 8.28
CA SER A 174 16.43 -11.27 7.84
C SER A 174 15.25 -11.08 8.80
N VAL A 175 14.22 -10.37 8.36
CA VAL A 175 12.93 -10.28 9.06
C VAL A 175 12.00 -11.40 8.59
N SER A 176 11.70 -12.36 9.47
CA SER A 176 10.80 -13.46 9.12
C SER A 176 9.33 -13.03 9.16
N LEU A 177 8.51 -13.58 8.27
CA LEU A 177 7.05 -13.38 8.28
C LEU A 177 6.42 -13.89 9.58
N ASN A 178 6.99 -14.94 10.17
CA ASN A 178 6.59 -15.44 11.47
C ASN A 178 6.76 -14.37 12.56
N TYR A 179 7.92 -13.71 12.59
CA TYR A 179 8.18 -12.61 13.52
C TYR A 179 7.17 -11.45 13.32
N MET A 180 6.96 -11.01 12.07
CA MET A 180 5.97 -9.98 11.76
C MET A 180 4.56 -10.33 12.26
N ALA A 181 4.12 -11.58 12.06
CA ALA A 181 2.83 -12.05 12.52
C ALA A 181 2.73 -12.13 14.06
N HIS A 182 3.84 -12.40 14.76
CA HIS A 182 3.89 -12.41 16.22
C HIS A 182 3.73 -11.02 16.85
N LEU A 183 4.13 -9.98 16.12
CA LEU A 183 4.00 -8.60 16.59
C LEU A 183 2.58 -8.04 16.49
N LEU A 184 1.72 -8.62 15.65
CA LEU A 184 0.34 -8.16 15.50
C LEU A 184 -0.41 -8.23 16.84
N PRO A 185 -1.25 -7.25 17.20
CA PRO A 185 -1.92 -7.20 18.50
C PRO A 185 -3.13 -8.16 18.60
N PHE A 186 -3.05 -9.34 17.98
CA PHE A 186 -4.15 -10.29 17.83
C PHE A 186 -3.97 -11.54 18.69
N SER A 187 -5.06 -12.28 18.89
CA SER A 187 -4.98 -13.61 19.50
C SER A 187 -4.05 -14.58 18.73
N TYR A 188 -3.48 -15.56 19.44
CA TYR A 188 -2.61 -16.57 18.84
C TYR A 188 -3.25 -17.30 17.64
N PHE A 189 -4.55 -17.64 17.75
CA PHE A 189 -5.27 -18.31 16.67
C PHE A 189 -5.38 -17.43 15.42
N HIS A 190 -5.69 -16.13 15.59
CA HIS A 190 -5.75 -15.17 14.50
C HIS A 190 -4.39 -14.96 13.86
N ARG A 191 -3.33 -14.81 14.66
CA ARG A 191 -1.94 -14.71 14.15
C ARG A 191 -1.54 -15.91 13.32
N ARG A 192 -1.86 -17.15 13.75
CA ARG A 192 -1.56 -18.36 12.97
C ARG A 192 -2.33 -18.42 11.66
N LYS A 193 -3.61 -18.05 11.67
CA LYS A 193 -4.44 -17.99 10.46
C LYS A 193 -3.85 -17.01 9.45
N ILE A 194 -3.51 -15.80 9.91
CA ILE A 194 -2.85 -14.77 9.09
C ILE A 194 -1.54 -15.31 8.55
N LEU A 195 -0.64 -15.80 9.42
CA LEU A 195 0.66 -16.33 9.00
C LEU A 195 0.53 -17.41 7.91
N SER A 196 -0.36 -18.38 8.08
CA SER A 196 -0.56 -19.46 7.10
C SER A 196 -0.99 -18.94 5.74
N ALA A 197 -1.95 -18.02 5.71
CA ALA A 197 -2.41 -17.36 4.49
C ALA A 197 -1.31 -16.47 3.89
N SER A 198 -0.59 -15.77 4.75
CA SER A 198 0.46 -14.83 4.38
C SER A 198 1.63 -15.50 3.67
N VAL A 199 2.01 -16.73 4.06
CA VAL A 199 3.08 -17.49 3.37
C VAL A 199 2.70 -17.78 1.91
N GLN A 200 1.44 -18.15 1.65
CA GLN A 200 0.97 -18.40 0.29
C GLN A 200 0.88 -17.10 -0.51
N PHE A 201 0.41 -16.03 0.13
CA PHE A 201 0.30 -14.71 -0.47
C PHE A 201 1.66 -14.12 -0.84
N GLU A 202 2.63 -14.21 0.07
CA GLU A 202 4.00 -13.77 -0.17
C GLU A 202 4.60 -14.47 -1.40
N ARG A 203 4.46 -15.81 -1.48
CA ARG A 203 4.94 -16.58 -2.63
C ARG A 203 4.26 -16.17 -3.93
N TYR A 204 2.97 -15.84 -3.88
CA TYR A 204 2.24 -15.35 -5.03
C TYR A 204 2.76 -13.99 -5.49
N ILE A 205 2.94 -13.02 -4.59
CA ILE A 205 3.51 -11.70 -4.93
C ILE A 205 4.93 -11.82 -5.48
N LEU A 206 5.78 -12.65 -4.88
CA LEU A 206 7.14 -12.89 -5.37
C LEU A 206 7.15 -13.44 -6.79
N ARG A 207 6.25 -14.37 -7.12
CA ARG A 207 6.13 -14.91 -8.48
C ARG A 207 5.67 -13.86 -9.48
N LEU A 208 4.73 -13.00 -9.10
CA LEU A 208 4.27 -11.89 -9.94
C LEU A 208 5.38 -10.89 -10.23
N LEU A 209 6.22 -10.61 -9.23
CA LEU A 209 7.40 -9.76 -9.36
C LEU A 209 8.59 -10.45 -10.02
N GLU A 210 8.46 -11.72 -10.43
CA GLU A 210 9.56 -12.54 -10.94
C GLU A 210 10.78 -12.54 -9.99
N TYR A 211 10.51 -12.50 -8.68
CA TYR A 211 11.49 -12.38 -7.60
C TYR A 211 12.34 -11.09 -7.63
N ASN A 212 11.96 -10.11 -8.45
CA ASN A 212 12.60 -8.79 -8.50
C ASN A 212 11.87 -7.77 -7.62
N CYS A 213 12.30 -7.69 -6.37
CA CYS A 213 11.82 -6.69 -5.41
C CYS A 213 12.75 -5.47 -5.29
N TYR A 214 13.77 -5.34 -6.15
CA TYR A 214 14.65 -4.18 -6.14
C TYR A 214 13.85 -2.92 -6.51
N VAL A 215 14.01 -1.83 -5.75
CA VAL A 215 13.41 -0.53 -6.02
C VAL A 215 14.54 0.49 -6.12
N SER A 216 14.59 1.24 -7.23
CA SER A 216 15.62 2.27 -7.42
C SER A 216 15.27 3.55 -6.66
N GLU A 217 16.29 4.33 -6.30
CA GLU A 217 16.12 5.66 -5.70
C GLU A 217 15.22 6.56 -6.56
N SER A 218 15.36 6.51 -7.88
CA SER A 218 14.51 7.27 -8.80
C SER A 218 13.03 6.91 -8.71
N GLN A 219 12.68 5.65 -8.45
CA GLN A 219 11.29 5.21 -8.27
C GLN A 219 10.74 5.75 -6.95
N VAL A 220 11.56 5.74 -5.90
CA VAL A 220 11.23 6.32 -4.60
C VAL A 220 10.97 7.82 -4.71
N THR A 221 11.90 8.58 -5.28
CA THR A 221 11.75 10.03 -5.45
C THR A 221 10.52 10.36 -6.29
N GLN A 222 10.30 9.65 -7.40
CA GLN A 222 9.10 9.86 -8.23
C GLN A 222 7.80 9.61 -7.46
N LEU A 223 7.73 8.56 -6.65
CA LEU A 223 6.55 8.27 -5.84
C LEU A 223 6.31 9.38 -4.82
N LEU A 224 7.36 9.79 -4.09
CA LEU A 224 7.26 10.82 -3.05
C LEU A 224 6.91 12.19 -3.63
N ASP A 225 7.54 12.60 -4.73
CA ASP A 225 7.30 13.89 -5.39
C ASP A 225 5.90 13.97 -5.99
N HIS A 226 5.35 12.84 -6.42
CA HIS A 226 4.02 12.83 -7.03
C HIS A 226 2.90 12.92 -6.00
N PHE A 227 3.09 12.30 -4.83
CA PHE A 227 2.00 12.12 -3.86
C PHE A 227 2.17 12.93 -2.57
N LEU A 228 3.37 13.40 -2.24
CA LEU A 228 3.64 14.15 -1.01
C LEU A 228 4.17 15.55 -1.31
N THR A 229 3.83 16.48 -0.43
CA THR A 229 4.44 17.81 -0.38
C THR A 229 5.84 17.74 0.23
N ALA A 230 6.69 18.73 -0.05
CA ALA A 230 8.04 18.81 0.51
C ALA A 230 8.05 18.74 2.06
N SER A 231 7.04 19.31 2.74
CA SER A 231 6.91 19.22 4.20
C SER A 231 6.58 17.81 4.70
N GLU A 232 5.75 17.06 3.97
CA GLU A 232 5.39 15.68 4.33
C GLU A 232 6.56 14.72 4.03
N GLN A 233 7.27 14.93 2.94
CA GLN A 233 8.50 14.20 2.64
C GLN A 233 9.54 14.43 3.74
N LYS A 234 9.72 15.69 4.17
CA LYS A 234 10.63 16.01 5.26
C LYS A 234 10.28 15.26 6.55
N CYS A 235 9.00 15.11 6.89
CA CYS A 235 8.59 14.32 8.05
C CYS A 235 9.05 12.85 7.97
N ILE A 236 9.03 12.24 6.78
CA ILE A 236 9.51 10.88 6.57
C ILE A 236 11.04 10.81 6.75
N PHE A 237 11.78 11.73 6.13
CA PHE A 237 13.25 11.71 6.17
C PHE A 237 13.84 12.16 7.53
N ASP A 238 13.22 13.12 8.20
CA ASP A 238 13.64 13.57 9.54
C ASP A 238 13.54 12.43 10.56
N ASP A 239 12.58 11.51 10.39
CA ASP A 239 12.45 10.32 11.24
C ASP A 239 13.49 9.23 10.88
N MET A 240 13.95 9.14 9.62
CA MET A 240 15.06 8.24 9.23
C MET A 240 16.40 8.65 9.88
N HIS A 241 16.62 9.95 10.10
CA HIS A 241 17.87 10.46 10.68
C HIS A 241 17.93 10.38 12.21
N ARG A 242 16.87 9.92 12.90
CA ARG A 242 16.86 9.70 14.36
C ARG A 242 17.33 8.32 14.79
N VAL A 243 17.44 7.37 13.86
CA VAL A 243 17.76 5.96 14.13
C VAL A 243 19.27 5.67 13.94
N HIS A 244 20.09 6.70 13.70
CA HIS A 244 21.55 6.61 13.59
C HIS A 244 22.27 7.35 14.72
#